data_AF-A0A6P0VYU4-F1
#
_entry.id   AF-A0A6P0VYU4-F1
#
_cell.length_a   1.000
_cell.length_b   1.000
_cell.length_c   1.000
_cell.angle_alpha   90.00
_cell.angle_beta   90.00
_cell.angle_gamma   90.00
#
_symmetry.space_group_name_H-M   'P 1'
#
loop_
_entity.id
_entity.type
_entity.pdbx_description
1 polymer ?
#
loop_
_entity_poly.entity_id
_entity_poly.type
_entity_poly.pdbx_seq_one_letter_code
_entity_poly.pdbx_strand_id
1 'polypeptide(L)'
;MTIYLYWGEDDFAIAQAVSKLRESVLDPSWISFNYDKISPEQPDALIQALNQAMTPPFGMGGRLVWLVDTPLCQQCSENLLAELNRTLPQIPQESVLLLTSRNRPDGRLKSTKLLQKYAHIREFSLIPPWKTEQLVQRVKSCSREVGVKLTPAATELLAQSVGNQTRQLFQFVEQLPRLVTY
;
A
#
# COMPACT_ATOMS: atom_id res chain seq x y z
N MET A 1 -16.99 -5.38 3.26
CA MET A 1 -16.08 -5.37 2.10
C MET A 1 -14.97 -4.39 2.38
N THR A 2 -13.73 -4.76 2.10
CA THR A 2 -12.58 -3.89 2.36
C THR A 2 -11.69 -3.87 1.12
N ILE A 3 -11.70 -2.76 0.40
CA ILE A 3 -10.89 -2.56 -0.81
C ILE A 3 -9.93 -1.41 -0.54
N TYR A 4 -8.66 -1.57 -0.92
CA TYR A 4 -7.64 -0.54 -0.81
C TYR A 4 -7.06 -0.22 -2.17
N LEU A 5 -6.81 1.07 -2.43
CA LEU A 5 -5.99 1.52 -3.55
C LEU A 5 -4.83 2.33 -3.00
N TYR A 6 -3.63 1.76 -3.07
CA TYR A 6 -2.40 2.46 -2.73
C TYR A 6 -1.74 2.96 -4.01
N TRP A 7 -1.40 4.24 -4.05
CA TRP A 7 -0.75 4.78 -5.23
C TRP A 7 0.36 5.78 -4.92
N GLY A 8 1.35 5.87 -5.78
CA GLY A 8 2.45 6.82 -5.67
C GLY A 8 3.81 6.24 -6.02
N GLU A 9 4.81 7.11 -6.03
CA GLU A 9 6.19 6.80 -6.46
C GLU A 9 7.06 6.22 -5.33
N ASP A 10 6.62 6.30 -4.07
CA ASP A 10 7.36 5.78 -2.92
C ASP A 10 7.09 4.27 -2.75
N ASP A 11 7.71 3.46 -3.62
CA ASP A 11 7.62 1.99 -3.62
C ASP A 11 7.95 1.39 -2.24
N PHE A 12 8.87 2.02 -1.49
CA PHE A 12 9.25 1.54 -0.16
C PHE A 12 8.13 1.77 0.87
N ALA A 13 7.50 2.95 0.87
CA ALA A 13 6.37 3.20 1.75
C ALA A 13 5.14 2.37 1.37
N ILE A 14 4.90 2.12 0.09
CA ILE A 14 3.86 1.19 -0.38
C ILE A 14 4.16 -0.22 0.16
N ALA A 15 5.39 -0.72 -0.01
CA ALA A 15 5.77 -2.05 0.47
C ALA A 15 5.59 -2.20 2.00
N GLN A 16 5.95 -1.19 2.78
CA GLN A 16 5.70 -1.18 4.22
C GLN A 16 4.20 -1.19 4.56
N ALA A 17 3.39 -0.39 3.87
CA ALA A 17 1.95 -0.35 4.08
C ALA A 17 1.29 -1.69 3.69
N VAL A 18 1.77 -2.35 2.64
CA VAL A 18 1.32 -3.68 2.25
C VAL A 18 1.68 -4.71 3.34
N SER A 19 2.90 -4.67 3.88
CA SER A 19 3.29 -5.61 4.96
C SER A 19 2.40 -5.44 6.19
N LYS A 20 2.18 -4.20 6.64
CA LYS A 20 1.30 -3.90 7.77
C LYS A 20 -0.13 -4.37 7.52
N LEU A 21 -0.66 -4.14 6.30
CA LEU A 21 -1.99 -4.63 5.94
C LEU A 21 -2.04 -6.16 5.98
N ARG A 22 -1.04 -6.83 5.41
CA ARG A 22 -0.92 -8.29 5.40
C ARG A 22 -0.92 -8.86 6.82
N GLU A 23 -0.12 -8.30 7.72
CA GLU A 23 -0.04 -8.71 9.13
C GLU A 23 -1.36 -8.47 9.88
N SER A 24 -2.13 -7.45 9.51
CA SER A 24 -3.42 -7.17 10.14
C SER A 24 -4.58 -8.06 9.66
N VAL A 25 -4.43 -8.67 8.48
CA VAL A 25 -5.51 -9.45 7.83
C VAL A 25 -5.27 -10.96 7.96
N LEU A 26 -4.04 -11.41 7.74
CA LEU A 26 -3.73 -12.82 7.62
C LEU A 26 -3.35 -13.45 8.95
N ASP A 27 -3.87 -14.65 9.20
CA ASP A 27 -3.33 -15.52 10.24
C ASP A 27 -2.01 -16.14 9.76
N PRO A 28 -0.92 -16.08 10.56
CA PRO A 28 0.39 -16.61 10.20
C PRO A 28 0.38 -18.09 9.78
N SER A 29 -0.53 -18.88 10.33
CA SER A 29 -0.65 -20.33 10.06
C SER A 29 -1.28 -20.62 8.70
N TRP A 30 -1.98 -19.63 8.11
CA TRP A 30 -2.81 -19.80 6.91
C TRP A 30 -2.37 -18.92 5.72
N ILE A 31 -1.24 -18.21 5.83
CA ILE A 31 -0.76 -17.26 4.81
C ILE A 31 -0.71 -17.90 3.41
N SER A 32 -0.21 -19.13 3.28
CA SER A 32 -0.03 -19.80 1.97
C SER A 32 -1.34 -20.05 1.22
N PHE A 33 -2.48 -20.05 1.91
CA PHE A 33 -3.81 -20.29 1.32
C PHE A 33 -4.62 -19.00 1.11
N ASN A 34 -4.30 -17.97 1.90
CA ASN A 34 -5.10 -16.76 2.00
C ASN A 34 -4.40 -15.52 1.44
N TYR A 35 -3.18 -15.66 0.91
CA TYR A 35 -2.43 -14.56 0.30
C TYR A 35 -2.13 -14.81 -1.17
N ASP A 36 -2.71 -13.97 -2.02
CA ASP A 36 -2.49 -13.99 -3.45
C ASP A 36 -1.84 -12.69 -3.89
N LYS A 37 -0.60 -12.74 -4.38
CA LYS A 37 0.06 -11.60 -5.03
C LYS A 37 0.05 -11.81 -6.53
N ILE A 38 -0.67 -10.96 -7.25
CA ILE A 38 -0.92 -11.10 -8.69
C ILE A 38 -0.19 -9.98 -9.42
N SER A 39 0.70 -10.38 -10.33
CA SER A 39 1.48 -9.46 -11.16
C SER A 39 0.62 -8.92 -12.32
N PRO A 40 0.75 -7.64 -12.70
CA PRO A 40 -0.03 -7.09 -13.81
C PRO A 40 0.35 -7.68 -15.18
N GLU A 41 1.52 -8.33 -15.29
CA GLU A 41 1.97 -9.03 -16.50
C GLU A 41 1.29 -10.39 -16.70
N GLN A 42 0.60 -10.92 -15.67
CA GLN A 42 -0.15 -12.17 -15.84
C GLN A 42 -1.37 -11.92 -16.74
N PRO A 43 -1.66 -12.81 -17.70
CA PRO A 43 -2.90 -12.75 -18.47
C PRO A 43 -4.10 -12.72 -17.53
N ASP A 44 -5.07 -11.84 -17.82
CA ASP A 44 -6.30 -11.70 -17.04
C ASP A 44 -6.09 -11.44 -15.53
N ALA A 45 -4.96 -10.83 -15.14
CA ALA A 45 -4.60 -10.55 -13.75
C ALA A 45 -5.73 -9.91 -12.92
N LEU A 46 -6.48 -8.98 -13.51
CA LEU A 46 -7.64 -8.40 -12.83
C LEU A 46 -8.74 -9.44 -12.55
N ILE A 47 -9.10 -10.25 -13.55
CA ILE A 47 -10.15 -11.26 -13.40
C ILE A 47 -9.74 -12.28 -12.34
N GLN A 48 -8.48 -12.71 -12.36
CA GLN A 48 -7.93 -13.58 -11.33
C GLN A 48 -8.02 -12.93 -9.94
N ALA A 49 -7.63 -11.65 -9.81
CA ALA A 49 -7.71 -10.94 -8.53
C ALA A 49 -9.14 -10.83 -8.01
N LEU A 50 -10.10 -10.53 -8.89
CA LEU A 50 -11.52 -10.47 -8.54
C LEU A 50 -12.06 -11.83 -8.11
N ASN A 51 -11.71 -12.91 -8.82
CA ASN A 51 -12.12 -14.26 -8.47
C ASN A 51 -11.54 -14.72 -7.12
N GLN A 52 -10.26 -14.46 -6.86
CA GLN A 52 -9.65 -14.78 -5.58
C GLN A 52 -10.28 -13.96 -4.45
N ALA A 53 -10.53 -12.67 -4.68
CA ALA A 53 -11.15 -11.80 -3.68
C ALA A 53 -12.57 -12.25 -3.31
N MET A 54 -13.30 -12.86 -4.26
CA MET A 54 -14.62 -13.45 -4.02
C MET A 54 -14.59 -14.80 -3.29
N THR A 55 -13.42 -15.44 -3.23
CA THR A 55 -13.30 -16.73 -2.55
C THR A 55 -13.22 -16.49 -1.03
N PRO A 56 -13.98 -17.20 -0.19
CA PRO A 56 -13.86 -17.10 1.27
C PRO A 56 -12.50 -17.60 1.80
N PRO A 57 -11.94 -17.01 2.86
CA PRO A 57 -10.66 -17.44 3.42
C PRO A 57 -10.73 -18.88 3.93
N PHE A 58 -9.58 -19.56 3.90
CA PHE A 58 -9.41 -20.89 4.48
C PHE A 58 -8.93 -20.79 5.92
N GLY A 59 -9.55 -21.53 6.85
CA GLY A 59 -9.15 -21.55 8.25
C GLY A 59 -9.42 -20.22 8.98
N MET A 60 -8.46 -19.78 9.80
CA MET A 60 -8.56 -18.57 10.60
C MET A 60 -7.99 -17.34 9.88
N GLY A 61 -8.43 -16.15 10.29
CA GLY A 61 -8.03 -14.88 9.68
C GLY A 61 -8.83 -14.53 8.42
N GLY A 62 -8.35 -13.55 7.67
CA GLY A 62 -8.95 -13.12 6.39
C GLY A 62 -8.16 -13.59 5.18
N ARG A 63 -8.65 -13.22 3.99
CA ARG A 63 -7.94 -13.32 2.71
C ARG A 63 -7.43 -11.96 2.29
N LEU A 64 -6.20 -11.91 1.74
CA LEU A 64 -5.63 -10.72 1.12
C LEU A 64 -5.21 -11.06 -0.32
N VAL A 65 -5.86 -10.39 -1.27
CA VAL A 65 -5.48 -10.44 -2.69
C VAL A 65 -4.86 -9.11 -3.07
N TRP A 66 -3.62 -9.14 -3.53
CA TRP A 66 -2.88 -7.96 -3.97
C TRP A 66 -2.66 -7.99 -5.48
N LEU A 67 -3.38 -7.14 -6.20
CA LEU A 67 -3.11 -6.84 -7.61
C LEU A 67 -2.07 -5.72 -7.69
N VAL A 68 -0.87 -6.10 -8.12
CA VAL A 68 0.31 -5.22 -8.17
C VAL A 68 0.23 -4.31 -9.39
N ASP A 69 0.64 -3.05 -9.22
CA ASP A 69 0.89 -2.05 -10.27
C ASP A 69 -0.13 -2.06 -11.42
N THR A 70 -1.39 -2.03 -11.02
CA THR A 70 -2.50 -2.20 -11.93
C THR A 70 -2.66 -1.01 -12.88
N PRO A 71 -2.87 -1.24 -14.19
CA PRO A 71 -3.11 -0.15 -15.14
C PRO A 71 -4.53 0.43 -15.02
N LEU A 72 -5.41 -0.14 -14.19
CA LEU A 72 -6.85 0.22 -14.12
C LEU A 72 -7.12 1.70 -13.82
N CYS A 73 -6.18 2.36 -13.17
CA CYS A 73 -6.26 3.77 -12.83
C CYS A 73 -5.79 4.69 -13.98
N GLN A 74 -5.31 4.12 -15.09
CA GLN A 74 -4.83 4.82 -16.30
C GLN A 74 -5.56 4.38 -17.57
N GLN A 75 -5.95 3.11 -17.65
CA GLN A 75 -6.73 2.54 -18.73
C GLN A 75 -7.56 1.38 -18.22
N CYS A 76 -8.79 1.26 -18.71
CA CYS A 76 -9.68 0.15 -18.38
C CYS A 76 -10.62 -0.06 -19.56
N SER A 77 -10.64 -1.27 -20.11
CA SER A 77 -11.63 -1.62 -21.14
C SER A 77 -13.03 -1.70 -20.53
N GLU A 78 -14.06 -1.57 -21.36
CA GLU A 78 -15.46 -1.66 -20.91
C GLU A 78 -15.78 -3.06 -20.33
N ASN A 79 -15.19 -4.13 -20.86
CA ASN A 79 -15.35 -5.48 -20.31
C ASN A 79 -14.78 -5.59 -18.88
N LEU A 80 -13.56 -5.09 -18.65
CA LEU A 80 -12.97 -5.10 -17.31
C LEU A 80 -13.72 -4.19 -16.34
N LEU A 81 -14.25 -3.07 -16.83
CA LEU A 81 -15.10 -2.17 -16.05
C LEU A 81 -16.42 -2.85 -15.63
N ALA A 82 -17.03 -3.64 -16.52
CA ALA A 82 -18.23 -4.41 -16.20
C ALA A 82 -17.94 -5.43 -15.08
N GLU A 83 -16.82 -6.14 -15.16
CA GLU A 83 -16.40 -7.09 -14.13
C GLU A 83 -16.12 -6.43 -12.78
N LEU A 84 -15.48 -5.26 -12.76
CA LEU A 84 -15.31 -4.45 -11.55
C LEU A 84 -16.66 -4.04 -10.94
N ASN A 85 -17.59 -3.51 -11.75
CA ASN A 85 -18.90 -3.09 -11.28
C ASN A 85 -19.70 -4.25 -10.67
N ARG A 86 -19.62 -5.42 -11.30
CA ARG A 86 -20.28 -6.64 -10.84
C ARG A 86 -19.69 -7.15 -9.53
N THR A 87 -18.36 -7.12 -9.42
CA THR A 87 -17.65 -7.88 -8.38
C THR A 87 -17.33 -7.08 -7.12
N LEU A 88 -16.87 -5.82 -7.24
CA LEU A 88 -16.45 -5.03 -6.07
C LEU A 88 -17.50 -4.95 -4.94
N PRO A 89 -18.81 -4.77 -5.21
CA PRO A 89 -19.83 -4.70 -4.15
C PRO A 89 -20.09 -6.04 -3.45
N GLN A 90 -19.67 -7.15 -4.07
CA GLN A 90 -19.96 -8.51 -3.63
C GLN A 90 -18.79 -9.16 -2.87
N ILE A 91 -17.64 -8.48 -2.79
CA ILE A 91 -16.45 -8.99 -2.09
C ILE A 91 -16.82 -9.26 -0.62
N PRO A 92 -16.62 -10.50 -0.11
CA PRO A 92 -16.87 -10.88 1.28
C PRO A 92 -16.19 -9.93 2.28
N GLN A 93 -16.73 -9.84 3.50
CA GLN A 93 -16.18 -8.91 4.50
C GLN A 93 -14.82 -9.35 5.02
N GLU A 94 -14.57 -10.66 5.00
CA GLU A 94 -13.35 -11.35 5.44
C GLU A 94 -12.26 -11.33 4.36
N SER A 95 -12.55 -10.77 3.19
CA SER A 95 -11.63 -10.68 2.06
C SER A 95 -11.24 -9.23 1.80
N VAL A 96 -9.95 -9.01 1.60
CA VAL A 96 -9.36 -7.71 1.31
C VAL A 96 -8.78 -7.74 -0.10
N LEU A 97 -9.26 -6.83 -0.94
CA LEU A 97 -8.65 -6.57 -2.25
C LEU A 97 -7.76 -5.33 -2.16
N LEU A 98 -6.46 -5.52 -2.36
CA LEU A 98 -5.47 -4.46 -2.45
C LEU A 98 -5.06 -4.24 -3.91
N LEU A 99 -5.17 -3.01 -4.37
CA LEU A 99 -4.69 -2.55 -5.66
C LEU A 99 -3.50 -1.61 -5.40
N THR A 100 -2.36 -1.81 -6.08
CA THR A 100 -1.30 -0.81 -6.12
C THR A 100 -1.17 -0.19 -7.51
N SER A 101 -0.77 1.07 -7.59
CA SER A 101 -0.43 1.75 -8.86
C SER A 101 0.65 2.80 -8.60
N ARG A 102 1.72 2.82 -9.40
CA ARG A 102 2.72 3.89 -9.30
C ARG A 102 2.15 5.26 -9.67
N ASN A 103 1.23 5.29 -10.63
CA ASN A 103 0.71 6.51 -11.20
C ASN A 103 -0.52 7.01 -10.43
N ARG A 104 -0.66 8.34 -10.39
CA ARG A 104 -1.85 9.01 -9.86
C ARG A 104 -3.11 8.56 -10.60
N PRO A 105 -4.18 8.14 -9.91
CA PRO A 105 -5.41 7.73 -10.57
C PRO A 105 -6.05 8.86 -11.41
N ASP A 106 -6.36 8.58 -12.67
CA ASP A 106 -7.05 9.54 -13.55
C ASP A 106 -8.53 9.64 -13.17
N GLY A 107 -8.90 10.75 -12.53
CA GLY A 107 -10.27 11.01 -12.07
C GLY A 107 -11.33 11.10 -13.16
N ARG A 108 -10.95 11.16 -14.45
CA ARG A 108 -11.88 11.17 -15.57
C ARG A 108 -12.38 9.76 -15.91
N LEU A 109 -11.59 8.72 -15.60
CA LEU A 109 -11.92 7.33 -15.92
C LEU A 109 -13.07 6.80 -15.06
N LYS A 110 -13.93 5.97 -15.67
CA LYS A 110 -15.02 5.29 -14.97
C LYS A 110 -14.50 4.32 -13.90
N SER A 111 -13.40 3.62 -14.17
CA SER A 111 -12.75 2.71 -13.21
C SER A 111 -12.26 3.44 -11.96
N THR A 112 -11.61 4.60 -12.13
CA THR A 112 -11.17 5.44 -10.99
C THR A 112 -12.35 5.92 -10.15
N LYS A 113 -13.42 6.41 -10.79
CA LYS A 113 -14.65 6.83 -10.10
C LYS A 113 -15.30 5.67 -9.32
N LEU A 114 -15.27 4.47 -9.89
CA LEU A 114 -15.77 3.28 -9.24
C LEU A 114 -14.91 2.91 -8.00
N LEU A 115 -13.58 2.96 -8.13
CA LEU A 115 -12.68 2.72 -7.00
C LEU A 115 -12.83 3.79 -5.92
N GLN A 116 -13.05 5.06 -6.28
CA GLN A 116 -13.35 6.12 -5.30
C GLN A 116 -14.62 5.85 -4.48
N LYS A 117 -15.59 5.11 -5.04
CA LYS A 117 -16.82 4.73 -4.35
C LYS A 117 -16.62 3.61 -3.35
N TYR A 118 -15.78 2.61 -3.66
CA TYR A 118 -15.68 1.37 -2.89
C TYR A 118 -14.35 1.17 -2.15
N ALA A 119 -13.29 1.86 -2.55
CA ALA A 119 -11.94 1.65 -2.03
C ALA A 119 -11.48 2.78 -1.11
N HIS A 120 -10.76 2.40 -0.06
CA HIS A 120 -9.94 3.32 0.71
C HIS A 120 -8.69 3.67 -0.08
N ILE A 121 -8.65 4.89 -0.62
CA ILE A 121 -7.54 5.37 -1.44
C ILE A 121 -6.50 6.04 -0.54
N ARG A 122 -5.23 5.63 -0.68
CA ARG A 122 -4.10 6.21 0.04
C ARG A 122 -2.95 6.54 -0.91
N GLU A 123 -2.46 7.77 -0.78
CA GLU A 123 -1.33 8.29 -1.56
C GLU A 123 0.00 8.05 -0.84
N PHE A 124 1.02 7.73 -1.63
CA PHE A 124 2.41 7.46 -1.26
C PHE A 124 3.35 8.20 -2.23
N SER A 125 3.14 9.50 -2.40
CA SER A 125 4.00 10.35 -3.22
C SER A 125 5.28 10.72 -2.48
N LEU A 126 6.39 10.81 -3.21
CA LEU A 126 7.63 11.32 -2.65
C LEU A 126 7.46 12.79 -2.26
N ILE A 127 7.98 13.15 -1.08
CA ILE A 127 7.99 14.53 -0.63
C ILE A 127 9.05 15.28 -1.44
N PRO A 128 8.74 16.42 -2.08
CA PRO A 128 9.75 17.18 -2.80
C PRO A 128 10.86 17.70 -1.87
N PRO A 129 12.14 17.74 -2.30
CA PRO A 129 13.27 18.10 -1.44
C PRO A 129 13.16 19.48 -0.77
N TRP A 130 12.45 20.43 -1.39
CA TRP A 130 12.27 21.78 -0.86
C TRP A 130 11.16 21.90 0.21
N LYS A 131 10.38 20.85 0.45
CA LYS A 131 9.31 20.85 1.46
C LYS A 131 9.84 20.42 2.83
N THR A 132 10.76 21.21 3.40
CA THR A 132 11.50 20.87 4.63
C THR A 132 10.60 20.47 5.79
N GLU A 133 9.50 21.19 6.03
CA GLU A 133 8.57 20.86 7.12
C GLU A 133 7.94 19.47 6.96
N GLN A 134 7.57 19.08 5.73
CA GLN A 134 6.99 17.76 5.46
C GLN A 134 8.03 16.65 5.65
N LEU A 135 9.28 16.91 5.26
CA LEU A 135 10.40 15.99 5.51
C LEU A 135 10.63 15.79 7.01
N VAL A 136 10.64 16.88 7.80
CA VAL A 136 10.73 16.81 9.26
C VAL A 136 9.57 16.00 9.86
N GLN A 137 8.34 16.19 9.40
CA GLN A 137 7.20 15.39 9.86
C GLN A 137 7.30 13.91 9.47
N ARG A 138 7.89 13.61 8.30
CA ARG A 138 8.16 12.24 7.88
C ARG A 138 9.19 11.57 8.79
N VAL A 139 10.26 12.27 9.16
CA VAL A 139 11.25 11.79 10.14
C VAL A 139 10.58 11.49 11.48
N LYS A 140 9.77 12.42 12.01
CA LYS A 140 9.04 12.22 13.28
C LYS A 140 8.08 11.04 13.22
N SER A 141 7.46 10.80 12.08
CA SER A 141 6.53 9.68 11.91
C SER A 141 7.29 8.36 11.82
N CYS A 142 8.37 8.32 11.06
CA CYS A 142 9.24 7.16 10.97
C CYS A 142 9.86 6.78 12.32
N SER A 143 10.35 7.76 13.11
CA SER A 143 10.91 7.50 14.44
C SER A 143 9.87 6.95 15.41
N ARG A 144 8.64 7.46 15.39
CA ARG A 144 7.53 6.90 16.16
C ARG A 144 7.19 5.47 15.75
N GLU A 145 7.16 5.18 14.45
CA GLU A 145 6.88 3.83 13.94
C GLU A 145 7.94 2.81 14.38
N VAL A 146 9.22 3.23 14.45
CA VAL A 146 10.34 2.39 14.91
C VAL A 146 10.47 2.38 16.44
N GLY A 147 9.80 3.29 17.15
CA GLY A 147 9.87 3.41 18.62
C GLY A 147 11.09 4.18 19.14
N VAL A 148 11.72 5.02 18.30
CA VAL A 148 12.89 5.84 18.64
C VAL A 148 12.48 7.27 18.97
N LYS A 149 13.04 7.83 20.04
CA LYS A 149 12.89 9.25 20.38
C LYS A 149 14.04 10.06 19.81
N LEU A 150 13.73 11.02 18.96
CA LEU A 150 14.69 11.98 18.39
C LEU A 150 14.49 13.35 19.03
N THR A 151 15.58 14.08 19.28
CA THR A 151 15.51 15.50 19.63
C THR A 151 15.06 16.32 18.42
N PRO A 152 14.54 17.54 18.62
CA PRO A 152 14.19 18.42 17.51
C PRO A 152 15.37 18.66 16.54
N ALA A 153 16.55 18.98 17.08
CA ALA A 153 17.76 19.20 16.30
C ALA A 153 18.18 17.96 15.49
N ALA A 154 18.14 16.76 16.09
CA ALA A 154 18.44 15.52 15.36
C ALA A 154 17.41 15.22 14.26
N THR A 155 16.14 15.54 14.51
CA THR A 155 15.06 15.38 13.51
C THR A 155 15.30 16.28 12.30
N GLU A 156 15.65 17.55 12.53
CA GLU A 156 15.95 18.51 11.47
C GLU A 156 17.18 18.11 10.67
N LEU A 157 18.26 17.75 11.36
CA LEU A 157 19.51 17.31 10.72
C LEU A 157 19.28 16.08 9.84
N LEU A 158 18.51 15.11 10.33
CA LEU A 158 18.20 13.90 9.58
C LEU A 158 17.32 14.20 8.35
N ALA A 159 16.34 15.10 8.49
CA ALA A 159 15.51 15.54 7.38
C ALA A 159 16.33 16.24 6.28
N GLN A 160 17.30 17.06 6.66
CA GLN A 160 18.21 17.73 5.71
C GLN A 160 19.18 16.76 5.04
N SER A 161 19.66 15.75 5.77
CA SER A 161 20.67 14.81 5.28
C SER A 161 20.09 13.72 4.37
N VAL A 162 18.91 13.22 4.68
CA VAL A 162 18.27 12.11 3.94
C VAL A 162 17.23 12.59 2.92
N GLY A 163 16.76 13.84 3.03
CA GLY A 163 15.77 14.38 2.12
C GLY A 163 14.57 13.45 1.95
N ASN A 164 14.23 13.13 0.70
CA ASN A 164 13.07 12.31 0.35
C ASN A 164 13.37 10.81 0.21
N GLN A 165 14.57 10.35 0.57
CA GLN A 165 14.95 8.94 0.45
C GLN A 165 14.36 8.10 1.61
N THR A 166 13.08 7.74 1.48
CA THR A 166 12.30 7.08 2.54
C THR A 166 12.89 5.75 3.02
N ARG A 167 13.48 4.96 2.12
CA ARG A 167 14.21 3.72 2.47
C ARG A 167 15.43 4.00 3.34
N GLN A 168 16.25 4.98 2.95
CA GLN A 168 17.45 5.34 3.70
C GLN A 168 17.08 5.90 5.08
N LEU A 169 16.01 6.71 5.15
CA LEU A 169 15.51 7.24 6.41
C LEU A 169 15.14 6.12 7.38
N PHE A 170 14.35 5.15 6.91
CA PHE A 170 13.93 4.03 7.73
C PHE A 170 15.12 3.19 8.22
N GLN A 171 16.04 2.83 7.31
CA GLN A 171 17.23 2.06 7.67
C GLN A 171 18.09 2.78 8.71
N PHE A 172 18.28 4.09 8.55
CA PHE A 172 19.05 4.88 9.51
C PHE A 172 18.39 4.90 10.88
N VAL A 173 17.08 5.19 10.94
CA VAL A 173 16.32 5.24 12.21
C VAL A 173 16.29 3.87 12.91
N GLU A 174 16.17 2.78 12.15
CA GLU A 174 16.18 1.41 12.67
C GLU A 174 17.53 1.01 13.29
N GLN A 175 18.64 1.58 12.81
CA GLN A 175 19.97 1.31 13.34
C GLN A 175 20.29 2.10 14.62
N LEU A 176 19.63 3.25 14.85
CA LEU A 176 19.93 4.13 15.98
C LEU A 176 19.93 3.43 17.35
N PRO A 177 18.94 2.58 17.72
CA PRO A 177 18.98 1.86 18.99
C PRO A 177 20.25 1.04 19.20
N ARG A 178 20.80 0.46 18.12
CA ARG A 178 22.01 -0.38 18.17
C ARG A 178 23.29 0.43 18.27
N LEU A 179 23.27 1.70 17.85
CA LEU A 179 24.43 2.59 17.86
C LEU A 179 24.60 3.34 19.20
N VAL A 180 23.52 3.44 19.99
CA VAL A 180 23.49 4.19 21.26
C VAL A 180 23.60 3.27 22.49
N THR A 181 23.79 1.96 22.30
CA THR A 181 24.07 1.01 23.38
C THR A 181 25.58 0.99 23.68
N TYR A 182 26.05 1.90 24.54
CA TYR A 182 27.36 1.84 25.20
C TYR A 182 27.21 2.24 26.66
#